data_AF-A0A9N9DLX8-F1
#
_entry.id   AF-A0A9N9DLX8-F1
#
_cell.length_a   1.000
_cell.length_b   1.000
_cell.length_c   1.000
_cell.angle_alpha   90.00
_cell.angle_beta   90.00
_cell.angle_gamma   90.00
#
_symmetry.space_group_name_H-M   'P 1'
#
loop_
_entity.id
_entity.type
_entity.pdbx_description
1 polymer ?
#
loop_
_entity_poly.entity_id
_entity_poly.type
_entity_poly.pdbx_seq_one_letter_code
_entity_poly.pdbx_strand_id
1 'polypeptide(L)'
;RTIEDIGLSKSLMNLLLSLERNMADFDTIEKISQDLLNILGPITEYQISGREGKDGKDGKDGKDGKGGKIGKAGKGLLISFLDIIYEEMEWLLNRLKGFCNINDDESINSEEIEHEICLRLLKLMNATLYLEETSLQPPSSENLIKCLQRVYKVLVALTKYKISEAGEIKEHFIEVIKLAGLKFTEQMYNFLTAFLSTNNNNNNNKKGGKSKSRITRESKIVPDLIFILEQFERYLLQLSKKSKTDLMQYITVSTARDFKIKSEKLTGKKKSKKSKSGDN
;
A
#
# COMPACT_ATOMS: atom_id res chain seq x y z
N ARG A 1 10.54 25.06 15.20
CA ARG A 1 11.72 25.21 14.30
C ARG A 1 11.85 23.92 13.52
N THR A 2 11.79 23.96 12.20
CA THR A 2 11.97 22.78 11.33
C THR A 2 13.44 22.37 11.32
N ILE A 3 13.72 21.07 11.50
CA ILE A 3 15.08 20.54 11.47
C ILE A 3 15.50 20.41 10.00
N GLU A 4 16.37 21.30 9.52
CA GLU A 4 16.83 21.30 8.13
C GLU A 4 17.90 20.23 7.84
N ASP A 5 18.53 19.70 8.89
CA ASP A 5 19.52 18.64 8.80
C ASP A 5 18.86 17.27 8.56
N ILE A 6 19.17 16.67 7.41
CA ILE A 6 18.61 15.39 6.94
C ILE A 6 19.11 14.22 7.80
N GLY A 7 20.38 14.23 8.21
CA GLY A 7 20.98 13.16 9.00
C GLY A 7 20.41 13.13 10.40
N LEU A 8 20.25 14.31 11.02
CA LEU A 8 19.60 14.46 12.31
C LEU A 8 18.11 14.09 12.23
N SER A 9 17.39 14.56 11.22
CA SER A 9 15.98 14.22 11.00
C SER A 9 15.77 12.72 10.82
N LYS A 10 16.66 12.04 10.06
CA LYS A 10 16.62 10.59 9.87
C LYS A 10 16.87 9.84 11.19
N SER A 11 17.83 10.29 11.98
CA SER A 11 18.18 9.67 13.26
C SER A 11 17.07 9.84 14.29
N LEU A 12 16.45 11.02 14.35
CA LEU A 12 15.31 11.29 15.22
C LEU A 12 14.07 10.51 14.81
N MET A 13 13.78 10.41 13.50
CA MET A 13 12.68 9.54 13.05
C MET A 13 12.94 8.08 13.36
N ASN A 14 14.16 7.58 13.16
CA ASN A 14 14.49 6.21 13.55
C ASN A 14 14.31 5.97 15.05
N LEU A 15 14.73 6.93 15.90
CA LEU A 15 14.52 6.84 17.34
C LEU A 15 13.02 6.84 17.68
N LEU A 16 12.25 7.76 17.10
CA LEU A 16 10.80 7.86 17.31
C LEU A 16 10.09 6.56 16.93
N LEU A 17 10.35 6.05 15.71
CA LEU A 17 9.79 4.79 15.22
C LEU A 17 10.23 3.60 16.11
N SER A 18 11.48 3.60 16.58
CA SER A 18 11.96 2.54 17.48
C SER A 18 11.28 2.54 18.85
N LEU A 19 10.95 3.72 19.37
CA LEU A 19 10.20 3.87 20.63
C LEU A 19 8.75 3.47 20.43
N GLU A 20 8.16 3.85 19.29
CA GLU A 20 6.78 3.54 18.94
C GLU A 20 6.52 2.05 18.74
N ARG A 21 7.54 1.27 18.36
CA ARG A 21 7.46 -0.19 18.28
C ARG A 21 6.94 -0.86 19.57
N ASN A 22 7.19 -0.24 20.73
CA ASN A 22 6.78 -0.77 22.03
C ASN A 22 5.44 -0.19 22.52
N MET A 23 4.82 0.71 21.75
CA MET A 23 3.55 1.34 22.10
C MET A 23 2.40 0.55 21.48
N ALA A 24 1.29 0.41 22.21
CA ALA A 24 0.09 -0.28 21.70
C ALA A 24 -0.62 0.54 20.60
N ASP A 25 -0.49 1.87 20.64
CA ASP A 25 -1.44 2.73 19.97
C ASP A 25 -1.07 3.18 18.57
N PHE A 26 0.19 3.12 18.12
CA PHE A 26 0.62 3.53 16.77
C PHE A 26 0.09 4.89 16.24
N ASP A 27 -0.46 5.75 17.12
CA ASP A 27 -1.05 7.05 16.78
C ASP A 27 -0.01 7.99 16.15
N THR A 28 1.27 7.80 16.47
CA THR A 28 2.34 8.62 15.92
C THR A 28 2.66 8.18 14.49
N ILE A 29 2.60 6.89 14.16
CA ILE A 29 2.68 6.38 12.77
C ILE A 29 1.55 6.99 11.94
N GLU A 30 0.31 6.95 12.44
CA GLU A 30 -0.85 7.45 11.72
C GLU A 30 -0.71 8.96 11.44
N LYS A 31 -0.32 9.75 12.46
CA LYS A 31 -0.04 11.18 12.31
C LYS A 31 1.11 11.45 11.33
N ILE A 32 2.21 10.71 11.40
CA ILE A 32 3.33 10.86 10.46
C ILE A 32 2.86 10.55 9.03
N SER A 33 2.01 9.53 8.86
CA SER A 33 1.48 9.15 7.54
C SER A 33 0.56 10.22 6.98
N GLN A 34 -0.30 10.79 7.82
CA GLN A 34 -1.18 11.90 7.45
C GLN A 34 -0.39 13.18 7.13
N ASP A 35 0.64 13.49 7.92
CA ASP A 35 1.55 14.61 7.66
C ASP A 35 2.29 14.43 6.32
N LEU A 36 2.74 13.21 6.01
CA LEU A 36 3.34 12.92 4.71
C LEU A 36 2.36 13.12 3.55
N LEU A 37 1.11 12.69 3.70
CA LEU A 37 0.05 12.94 2.70
C LEU A 37 -0.19 14.44 2.53
N ASN A 38 -0.27 15.20 3.62
CA ASN A 38 -0.45 16.65 3.58
C ASN A 38 0.73 17.37 2.91
N ILE A 39 1.95 16.88 3.11
CA ILE A 39 3.18 17.47 2.59
C ILE A 39 3.37 17.16 1.09
N LEU A 40 3.14 15.91 0.68
CA LEU A 40 3.40 15.43 -0.68
C LEU A 40 2.18 15.53 -1.59
N GLY A 41 0.99 15.65 -1.01
CA GLY A 41 -0.28 15.75 -1.69
C GLY A 41 -0.84 14.40 -2.17
N PRO A 42 -2.15 14.35 -2.46
CA PRO A 42 -2.82 13.13 -2.86
C PRO A 42 -2.48 12.68 -4.30
N ILE A 43 -2.58 11.38 -4.54
CA ILE A 43 -2.59 10.76 -5.88
C ILE A 43 -3.93 11.09 -6.56
N THR A 44 -4.09 12.33 -7.01
CA THR A 44 -5.22 12.67 -7.89
C THR A 44 -4.97 12.09 -9.28
N GLU A 45 -6.04 11.70 -9.99
CA GLU A 45 -6.03 11.04 -11.32
C GLU A 45 -5.40 11.90 -12.46
N TYR A 46 -4.79 13.04 -12.14
CA TYR A 46 -4.14 13.95 -13.09
C TYR A 46 -2.91 14.64 -12.47
N GLN A 47 -1.91 13.90 -12.00
CA GLN A 47 -0.54 14.43 -12.07
C GLN A 47 0.05 14.13 -13.44
N ILE A 48 -0.39 14.96 -14.40
CA ILE A 48 0.48 15.44 -15.47
C ILE A 48 1.80 15.82 -14.80
N SER A 49 2.91 15.34 -15.36
CA SER A 49 4.27 15.84 -15.20
C SER A 49 4.35 17.04 -14.25
N GLY A 50 5.00 16.87 -13.10
CA GLY A 50 5.15 17.92 -12.09
C GLY A 50 5.30 19.27 -12.77
N ARG A 51 4.43 20.23 -12.42
CA ARG A 51 4.53 21.59 -12.99
C ARG A 51 5.97 22.02 -12.82
N GLU A 52 6.63 22.27 -13.95
CA GLU A 52 7.93 22.90 -13.95
C GLU A 52 7.82 24.18 -13.12
N GLY A 53 8.80 24.43 -12.26
CA GLY A 53 9.01 25.74 -11.67
C GLY A 53 9.00 26.79 -12.79
N LYS A 54 8.64 28.03 -12.46
CA LYS A 54 8.45 29.15 -13.41
C LYS A 54 9.69 29.45 -14.30
N ASP A 55 10.80 28.78 -14.07
CA ASP A 55 12.14 28.95 -14.64
C ASP A 55 12.62 27.75 -15.47
N GLY A 56 11.89 26.63 -15.53
CA GLY A 56 12.11 25.56 -16.52
C GLY A 56 13.51 24.93 -16.54
N LYS A 57 14.31 25.04 -15.46
CA LYS A 57 15.67 24.48 -15.40
C LYS A 57 15.96 23.52 -14.24
N ASP A 58 15.11 23.46 -13.22
CA ASP A 58 15.50 22.84 -11.94
C ASP A 58 14.65 21.61 -11.62
N GLY A 59 14.32 20.80 -12.65
CA GLY A 59 13.68 19.50 -12.48
C GLY A 59 14.58 18.41 -11.88
N LYS A 60 15.83 18.74 -11.49
CA LYS A 60 16.81 17.78 -10.92
C LYS A 60 17.06 17.97 -9.42
N ASP A 61 16.59 19.05 -8.83
CA ASP A 61 17.02 19.49 -7.49
C ASP A 61 16.00 19.11 -6.42
N GLY A 62 14.72 19.03 -6.78
CA GLY A 62 13.62 18.73 -5.87
C GLY A 62 13.67 19.52 -4.56
N LYS A 63 13.97 20.82 -4.65
CA LYS A 63 14.08 21.75 -3.53
C LYS A 63 12.81 22.58 -3.30
N ASP A 64 11.85 22.53 -4.21
CA ASP A 64 10.84 23.58 -4.39
C ASP A 64 9.40 23.03 -4.41
N GLY A 65 9.23 21.73 -4.12
CA GLY A 65 8.01 21.28 -3.47
C GLY A 65 8.09 21.66 -1.98
N LYS A 66 7.08 22.34 -1.44
CA LYS A 66 7.00 22.77 -0.02
C LYS A 66 7.15 21.63 1.02
N GLY A 67 7.34 20.39 0.59
CA GLY A 67 7.87 19.27 1.37
C GLY A 67 9.36 19.08 1.16
N GLY A 68 10.18 19.73 1.98
CA GLY A 68 11.63 19.67 1.93
C GLY A 68 12.20 18.24 2.03
N LYS A 69 13.53 18.13 1.94
CA LYS A 69 14.31 16.87 1.93
C LYS A 69 13.94 15.85 3.03
N ILE A 70 13.30 16.31 4.12
CA ILE A 70 12.66 15.53 5.18
C ILE A 70 11.56 14.59 4.65
N GLY A 71 10.67 15.05 3.76
CA GLY A 71 9.63 14.21 3.15
C GLY A 71 10.20 13.11 2.25
N LYS A 72 11.42 13.29 1.72
CA LYS A 72 12.12 12.24 0.96
C LYS A 72 12.70 11.15 1.86
N ALA A 73 13.28 11.52 3.01
CA ALA A 73 13.86 10.57 3.96
C ALA A 73 12.78 9.88 4.83
N GLY A 74 11.78 10.62 5.27
CA GLY A 74 10.71 10.14 6.16
C GLY A 74 9.83 9.06 5.56
N LYS A 75 9.40 9.23 4.31
CA LYS A 75 8.61 8.20 3.62
C LYS A 75 9.33 6.86 3.48
N GLY A 76 10.65 6.90 3.23
CA GLY A 76 11.45 5.68 3.08
C GLY A 76 11.59 4.95 4.42
N LEU A 77 11.86 5.70 5.50
CA LEU A 77 11.94 5.16 6.85
C LEU A 77 10.60 4.59 7.34
N LEU A 78 9.50 5.32 7.11
CA LEU A 78 8.17 4.89 7.50
C LEU A 78 7.76 3.60 6.78
N ILE A 79 7.96 3.53 5.45
CA ILE A 79 7.67 2.30 4.69
C ILE A 79 8.52 1.12 5.21
N SER A 80 9.82 1.34 5.49
CA SER A 80 10.66 0.26 6.04
C SER A 80 10.25 -0.16 7.45
N PHE A 81 9.76 0.76 8.26
CA PHE A 81 9.28 0.45 9.59
C PHE A 81 7.96 -0.34 9.55
N LEU A 82 7.02 0.07 8.70
CA LEU A 82 5.80 -0.69 8.44
C LEU A 82 6.13 -2.10 7.94
N ASP A 83 7.07 -2.24 7.00
CA ASP A 83 7.52 -3.55 6.47
C ASP A 83 8.02 -4.48 7.60
N ILE A 84 8.84 -3.96 8.53
CA ILE A 84 9.34 -4.70 9.70
C ILE A 84 8.19 -5.09 10.63
N ILE A 85 7.28 -4.16 10.98
CA ILE A 85 6.17 -4.47 11.89
C ILE A 85 5.24 -5.51 11.28
N TYR A 86 4.91 -5.41 9.99
CA TYR A 86 4.08 -6.41 9.33
C TYR A 86 4.74 -7.79 9.31
N GLU A 87 6.07 -7.87 9.11
CA GLU A 87 6.81 -9.13 9.19
C GLU A 87 6.78 -9.73 10.60
N GLU A 88 6.87 -8.90 11.65
CA GLU A 88 6.73 -9.34 13.04
C GLU A 88 5.32 -9.84 13.35
N MET A 89 4.29 -9.14 12.87
CA MET A 89 2.89 -9.55 13.02
C MET A 89 2.60 -10.87 12.28
N GLU A 90 3.12 -11.02 11.06
CA GLU A 90 3.05 -12.28 10.30
C GLU A 90 3.69 -13.43 11.09
N TRP A 91 4.88 -13.19 11.66
CA TRP A 91 5.59 -14.19 12.46
C TRP A 91 4.82 -14.56 13.73
N LEU A 92 4.31 -13.58 14.48
CA LEU A 92 3.52 -13.79 15.70
C LEU A 92 2.26 -14.61 15.42
N LEU A 93 1.53 -14.29 14.34
CA LEU A 93 0.33 -15.04 13.95
C LEU A 93 0.63 -16.49 13.56
N ASN A 94 1.72 -16.73 12.82
CA ASN A 94 2.15 -18.08 12.50
C ASN A 94 2.57 -18.87 13.75
N ARG A 95 3.17 -18.19 14.74
CA ARG A 95 3.52 -18.79 16.03
C ARG A 95 2.28 -19.13 16.86
N LEU A 96 1.30 -18.23 16.96
CA LEU A 96 0.00 -18.46 17.61
C LEU A 96 -0.73 -19.64 16.99
N LYS A 97 -0.77 -19.71 15.66
CA LYS A 97 -1.33 -20.85 14.93
C LYS A 97 -0.65 -22.18 15.29
N GLY A 98 0.66 -22.16 15.53
CA GLY A 98 1.40 -23.34 15.98
C GLY A 98 0.93 -23.84 17.34
N PHE A 99 0.60 -22.93 18.26
CA PHE A 99 0.09 -23.27 19.59
C PHE A 99 -1.33 -23.83 19.55
N CYS A 100 -2.20 -23.40 18.63
CA CYS A 100 -3.53 -24.00 18.46
C CYS A 100 -3.51 -25.50 18.12
N ASN A 101 -2.39 -26.04 17.62
CA ASN A 101 -2.27 -27.47 17.32
C ASN A 101 -1.75 -28.31 18.51
N ILE A 102 -1.31 -27.66 19.59
CA ILE A 102 -0.75 -28.28 20.79
C ILE A 102 -1.81 -28.07 21.88
N ASN A 103 -2.60 -29.11 22.16
CA ASN A 103 -3.74 -29.08 23.09
C ASN A 103 -3.34 -28.97 24.58
N ASP A 104 -2.36 -28.13 24.92
CA ASP A 104 -1.95 -27.96 26.31
C ASP A 104 -2.80 -26.88 26.99
N ASP A 105 -3.42 -27.32 28.09
CA ASP A 105 -4.36 -26.66 29.01
C ASP A 105 -3.77 -25.45 29.76
N GLU A 106 -2.71 -24.82 29.22
CA GLU A 106 -2.15 -23.58 29.75
C GLU A 106 -2.84 -22.40 29.08
N SER A 107 -3.63 -21.69 29.88
CA SER A 107 -4.41 -20.49 29.58
C SER A 107 -3.55 -19.31 29.12
N ILE A 108 -2.82 -19.44 28.01
CA ILE A 108 -2.31 -18.29 27.28
C ILE A 108 -3.54 -17.56 26.77
N ASN A 109 -3.66 -16.29 27.14
CA ASN A 109 -4.76 -15.39 26.81
C ASN A 109 -4.81 -15.08 25.30
N SER A 110 -5.00 -16.12 24.50
CA SER A 110 -4.93 -16.11 23.03
C SER A 110 -5.99 -15.18 22.45
N GLU A 111 -7.09 -15.04 23.18
CA GLU A 111 -8.20 -14.16 22.89
C GLU A 111 -7.85 -12.66 23.05
N GLU A 112 -7.21 -12.27 24.17
CA GLU A 112 -6.72 -10.90 24.35
C GLU A 112 -5.59 -10.57 23.38
N ILE A 113 -4.69 -11.51 23.13
CA ILE A 113 -3.59 -11.34 22.17
C ILE A 113 -4.16 -11.14 20.76
N GLU A 114 -5.16 -11.91 20.36
CA GLU A 114 -5.82 -11.75 19.07
C GLU A 114 -6.51 -10.39 18.94
N HIS A 115 -7.24 -9.97 19.98
CA HIS A 115 -7.90 -8.67 20.02
C HIS A 115 -6.88 -7.54 19.81
N GLU A 116 -5.76 -7.58 20.54
CA GLU A 116 -4.67 -6.61 20.42
C GLU A 116 -4.03 -6.64 19.02
N ILE A 117 -3.83 -7.83 18.44
CA ILE A 117 -3.32 -7.98 17.06
C ILE A 117 -4.27 -7.33 16.04
N CYS A 118 -5.59 -7.53 16.18
CA CYS A 118 -6.58 -6.95 15.28
C CYS A 118 -6.58 -5.41 15.36
N LEU A 119 -6.58 -4.86 16.58
CA LEU A 119 -6.52 -3.40 16.80
C LEU A 119 -5.25 -2.79 16.20
N ARG A 120 -4.08 -3.39 16.48
CA ARG A 120 -2.81 -2.95 15.91
C ARG A 120 -2.81 -3.00 14.39
N LEU A 121 -3.32 -4.09 13.82
CA LEU A 121 -3.41 -4.26 12.37
C LEU A 121 -4.30 -3.19 11.73
N LEU A 122 -5.45 -2.86 12.32
CA LEU A 122 -6.32 -1.78 11.85
C LEU A 122 -5.58 -0.43 11.77
N LYS A 123 -4.87 -0.07 12.84
CA LYS A 123 -4.11 1.20 12.90
C LYS A 123 -2.99 1.26 11.85
N LEU A 124 -2.24 0.17 11.70
CA LEU A 124 -1.19 0.07 10.67
C LEU A 124 -1.76 0.12 9.25
N MET A 125 -2.91 -0.52 9.01
CA MET A 125 -3.59 -0.48 7.71
C MET A 125 -4.09 0.93 7.40
N ASN A 126 -4.64 1.67 8.37
CA ASN A 126 -5.00 3.07 8.20
C ASN A 126 -3.79 3.96 7.90
N ALA A 127 -2.67 3.77 8.59
CA ALA A 127 -1.42 4.44 8.25
C ALA A 127 -0.96 4.14 6.81
N THR A 128 -1.12 2.89 6.38
CA THR A 128 -0.76 2.44 5.03
C THR A 128 -1.70 3.03 3.96
N LEU A 129 -2.99 3.21 4.26
CA LEU A 129 -3.95 3.90 3.38
C LEU A 129 -3.51 5.32 3.05
N TYR A 130 -3.03 6.08 4.04
CA TYR A 130 -2.50 7.42 3.78
C TYR A 130 -1.30 7.39 2.82
N LEU A 131 -0.49 6.34 2.86
CA LEU A 131 0.64 6.17 1.93
C LEU A 131 0.18 5.78 0.52
N GLU A 132 -0.87 4.97 0.39
CA GLU A 132 -1.51 4.65 -0.88
C GLU A 132 -2.13 5.89 -1.53
N GLU A 133 -2.65 6.81 -0.73
CA GLU A 133 -3.17 8.09 -1.21
C GLU A 133 -2.06 9.11 -1.48
N THR A 134 -0.82 8.88 -1.07
CA THR A 134 0.28 9.86 -1.18
C THR A 134 1.00 9.81 -2.53
N SER A 135 1.29 10.97 -3.14
CA SER A 135 2.11 11.03 -4.36
C SER A 135 3.58 10.66 -4.09
N LEU A 136 3.91 9.39 -4.31
CA LEU A 136 5.23 8.83 -4.09
C LEU A 136 6.10 8.84 -5.35
N GLN A 137 7.41 8.99 -5.16
CA GLN A 137 8.39 8.84 -6.23
C GLN A 137 8.52 7.35 -6.57
N PRO A 138 8.78 6.97 -7.84
CA PRO A 138 8.61 5.58 -8.25
C PRO A 138 9.48 4.54 -7.50
N PRO A 139 10.71 4.82 -6.99
CA PRO A 139 11.41 3.88 -6.10
C PRO A 139 10.71 3.66 -4.74
N SER A 140 10.07 4.68 -4.19
CA SER A 140 9.29 4.58 -2.94
C SER A 140 7.96 3.89 -3.19
N SER A 141 7.34 4.09 -4.35
CA SER A 141 6.13 3.38 -4.78
C SER A 141 6.38 1.87 -4.91
N GLU A 142 7.53 1.46 -5.47
CA GLU A 142 7.93 0.04 -5.51
C GLU A 142 8.05 -0.57 -4.09
N ASN A 143 8.60 0.18 -3.13
CA ASN A 143 8.68 -0.27 -1.75
C ASN A 143 7.29 -0.32 -1.09
N LEU A 144 6.41 0.63 -1.41
CA LEU A 144 5.03 0.58 -0.93
C LEU A 144 4.31 -0.65 -1.48
N ILE A 145 4.46 -1.01 -2.76
CA ILE A 145 3.87 -2.26 -3.31
C ILE A 145 4.32 -3.48 -2.51
N LYS A 146 5.60 -3.57 -2.13
CA LYS A 146 6.09 -4.66 -1.28
C LYS A 146 5.51 -4.61 0.13
N CYS A 147 5.36 -3.42 0.70
CA CYS A 147 4.68 -3.24 1.98
C CYS A 147 3.22 -3.74 1.88
N LEU A 148 2.50 -3.42 0.81
CA LEU A 148 1.15 -3.94 0.54
C LEU A 148 1.13 -5.46 0.45
N GLN A 149 2.14 -6.07 -0.21
CA GLN A 149 2.29 -7.53 -0.23
C GLN A 149 2.41 -8.10 1.19
N ARG A 150 3.14 -7.41 2.09
CA ARG A 150 3.24 -7.82 3.50
C ARG A 150 1.90 -7.70 4.22
N VAL A 151 1.16 -6.60 4.04
CA VAL A 151 -0.18 -6.45 4.66
C VAL A 151 -1.07 -7.65 4.31
N TYR A 152 -1.16 -8.01 3.03
CA TYR A 152 -1.96 -9.17 2.63
C TYR A 152 -1.40 -10.51 3.13
N LYS A 153 -0.08 -10.66 3.32
CA LYS A 153 0.49 -11.84 4.00
C LYS A 153 0.07 -11.93 5.47
N VAL A 154 0.07 -10.81 6.20
CA VAL A 154 -0.45 -10.76 7.58
C VAL A 154 -1.93 -11.15 7.60
N LEU A 155 -2.74 -10.60 6.69
CA LEU A 155 -4.16 -10.95 6.57
C LEU A 155 -4.38 -12.45 6.27
N VAL A 156 -3.56 -13.04 5.40
CA VAL A 156 -3.56 -14.50 5.14
C VAL A 156 -3.20 -15.27 6.41
N ALA A 157 -2.17 -14.86 7.15
CA ALA A 157 -1.75 -15.50 8.38
C ALA A 157 -2.84 -15.44 9.46
N LEU A 158 -3.48 -14.27 9.63
CA LEU A 158 -4.59 -14.06 10.56
C LEU A 158 -5.80 -14.93 10.21
N THR A 159 -6.17 -14.98 8.93
CA THR A 159 -7.28 -15.81 8.45
C THR A 159 -6.98 -17.30 8.65
N LYS A 160 -5.75 -17.73 8.38
CA LYS A 160 -5.30 -19.12 8.64
C LYS A 160 -5.28 -19.47 10.12
N TYR A 161 -4.87 -18.56 10.99
CA TYR A 161 -4.94 -18.71 12.43
C TYR A 161 -6.39 -18.94 12.86
N LYS A 162 -7.33 -18.12 12.39
CA LYS A 162 -8.77 -18.30 12.66
C LYS A 162 -9.37 -19.60 12.16
N ILE A 163 -8.93 -20.08 10.99
CA ILE A 163 -9.33 -21.40 10.51
C ILE A 163 -8.84 -22.50 11.46
N SER A 164 -7.65 -22.37 12.05
CA SER A 164 -7.07 -23.35 12.97
C SER A 164 -7.69 -23.32 14.36
N GLU A 165 -7.89 -22.13 14.93
CA GLU A 165 -8.46 -21.93 16.27
C GLU A 165 -9.91 -22.43 16.35
N ALA A 166 -10.65 -22.40 15.24
CA ALA A 166 -12.04 -22.88 15.13
C ALA A 166 -13.04 -22.22 16.10
N GLY A 167 -12.66 -21.12 16.73
CA GLY A 167 -13.50 -20.34 17.61
C GLY A 167 -14.48 -19.43 16.88
N GLU A 168 -15.21 -18.65 17.67
CA GLU A 168 -16.19 -17.69 17.17
C GLU A 168 -15.50 -16.52 16.45
N ILE A 169 -16.16 -16.03 15.41
CA ILE A 169 -15.70 -14.84 14.67
C ILE A 169 -16.17 -13.59 15.40
N LYS A 170 -15.22 -12.89 15.99
CA LYS A 170 -15.47 -11.68 16.78
C LYS A 170 -15.51 -10.42 15.95
N GLU A 171 -16.08 -9.37 16.54
CA GLU A 171 -16.27 -8.06 15.90
C GLU A 171 -14.96 -7.43 15.43
N HIS A 172 -13.90 -7.42 16.26
CA HIS A 172 -12.60 -6.86 15.90
C HIS A 172 -11.96 -7.53 14.66
N PHE A 173 -12.15 -8.84 14.50
CA PHE A 173 -11.71 -9.54 13.29
C PHE A 173 -12.54 -9.10 12.08
N ILE A 174 -13.86 -8.98 12.24
CA ILE A 174 -14.76 -8.51 11.18
C ILE A 174 -14.38 -7.09 10.73
N GLU A 175 -14.00 -6.19 11.64
CA GLU A 175 -13.54 -4.84 11.31
C GLU A 175 -12.28 -4.85 10.43
N VAL A 176 -11.30 -5.70 10.76
CA VAL A 176 -10.10 -5.89 9.92
C VAL A 176 -10.50 -6.34 8.51
N ILE A 177 -11.40 -7.32 8.40
CA ILE A 177 -11.86 -7.83 7.10
C ILE A 177 -12.65 -6.78 6.31
N LYS A 178 -13.51 -6.00 6.97
CA LYS A 178 -14.24 -4.87 6.37
C LYS A 178 -13.27 -3.84 5.80
N LEU A 179 -12.27 -3.43 6.58
CA LEU A 179 -11.27 -2.47 6.12
C LEU A 179 -10.48 -3.03 4.93
N ALA A 180 -10.02 -4.28 5.02
CA ALA A 180 -9.26 -4.97 3.99
C ALA A 180 -10.03 -5.09 2.66
N GLY A 181 -11.25 -5.62 2.70
CA GLY A 181 -12.03 -5.98 1.52
C GLY A 181 -12.73 -4.80 0.82
N LEU A 182 -12.99 -3.72 1.57
CA LEU A 182 -13.62 -2.52 1.05
C LEU A 182 -12.55 -1.47 0.71
N LYS A 183 -12.28 -0.56 1.65
CA LYS A 183 -11.47 0.64 1.40
C LYS A 183 -10.02 0.31 1.01
N PHE A 184 -9.38 -0.65 1.69
CA PHE A 184 -7.97 -0.95 1.46
C PHE A 184 -7.72 -1.53 0.07
N THR A 185 -8.49 -2.54 -0.33
CA THR A 185 -8.35 -3.15 -1.66
C THR A 185 -8.73 -2.17 -2.78
N GLU A 186 -9.75 -1.32 -2.59
CA GLU A 186 -10.10 -0.27 -3.55
C GLU A 186 -8.94 0.72 -3.76
N GLN A 187 -8.36 1.23 -2.67
CA GLN A 187 -7.23 2.17 -2.76
C GLN A 187 -5.99 1.52 -3.35
N MET A 188 -5.73 0.24 -3.06
CA MET A 188 -4.63 -0.51 -3.66
C MET A 188 -4.75 -0.51 -5.20
N TYR A 189 -5.94 -0.77 -5.75
CA TYR A 189 -6.15 -0.75 -7.19
C TYR A 189 -6.02 0.65 -7.81
N ASN A 190 -6.50 1.69 -7.12
CA ASN A 190 -6.32 3.08 -7.54
C ASN A 190 -4.83 3.45 -7.59
N PHE A 191 -4.08 3.10 -6.55
CA PHE A 191 -2.65 3.28 -6.45
C PHE A 191 -1.89 2.54 -7.56
N LEU A 192 -2.19 1.25 -7.79
CA LEU A 192 -1.57 0.47 -8.87
C LEU A 192 -1.82 1.08 -10.25
N THR A 193 -3.04 1.58 -10.49
CA THR A 193 -3.39 2.24 -11.76
C THR A 193 -2.56 3.50 -11.98
N ALA A 194 -2.37 4.32 -10.94
CA ALA A 194 -1.53 5.51 -11.00
C ALA A 194 -0.05 5.13 -11.21
N PHE A 195 0.46 4.15 -10.47
CA PHE A 195 1.84 3.65 -10.57
C PHE A 195 2.19 3.19 -12.00
N LEU A 196 1.33 2.37 -12.62
CA LEU A 196 1.54 1.88 -13.98
C LEU A 196 1.48 3.02 -15.02
N SER A 197 0.58 3.99 -14.83
CA SER A 197 0.43 5.14 -15.71
C SER A 197 1.66 6.06 -15.70
N THR A 198 2.21 6.35 -14.53
CA THR A 198 3.43 7.16 -14.37
C THR A 198 4.64 6.52 -15.05
N ASN A 199 4.74 5.19 -15.03
CA ASN A 199 5.87 4.48 -15.64
C ASN A 199 5.79 4.38 -17.16
N ASN A 200 4.61 4.16 -17.72
CA ASN A 200 4.42 4.16 -19.17
C ASN A 200 4.81 5.50 -19.81
N ASN A 201 4.47 6.61 -19.14
CA ASN A 201 4.85 7.95 -19.61
C ASN A 201 6.36 8.22 -19.53
N ASN A 202 7.04 7.69 -18.51
CA ASN A 202 8.50 7.85 -18.35
C ASN A 202 9.32 7.05 -19.38
N ASN A 203 8.79 5.93 -19.89
CA ASN A 203 9.48 5.08 -20.87
C ASN A 203 9.52 5.69 -22.28
N ASN A 204 8.58 6.58 -22.64
CA ASN A 204 8.60 7.23 -23.95
C ASN A 204 9.71 8.30 -24.10
N ASN A 205 10.31 8.77 -22.99
CA ASN A 205 11.27 9.87 -23.00
C ASN A 205 12.75 9.50 -22.74
N LYS A 206 13.10 8.23 -22.50
CA LYS A 206 14.51 7.84 -22.20
C LYS A 206 14.99 6.63 -23.01
N LYS A 207 15.60 6.90 -24.17
CA LYS A 207 16.52 5.98 -24.86
C LYS A 207 17.78 5.79 -24.00
N GLY A 208 17.89 4.67 -23.29
CA GLY A 208 19.18 4.24 -22.70
C GLY A 208 19.09 3.24 -21.54
N GLY A 209 19.51 2.00 -21.79
CA GLY A 209 20.17 1.04 -20.89
C GLY A 209 19.56 0.65 -19.53
N LYS A 210 19.16 1.59 -18.67
CA LYS A 210 18.70 1.35 -17.29
C LYS A 210 17.22 0.97 -17.17
N SER A 211 16.48 0.97 -18.28
CA SER A 211 15.04 0.71 -18.34
C SER A 211 14.68 -0.80 -18.24
N LYS A 212 15.55 -1.71 -18.69
CA LYS A 212 15.25 -3.15 -18.72
C LYS A 212 15.06 -3.80 -17.33
N SER A 213 15.91 -3.51 -16.35
CA SER A 213 15.82 -4.14 -15.02
C SER A 213 14.59 -3.67 -14.22
N ARG A 214 14.20 -2.41 -14.42
CA ARG A 214 13.02 -1.80 -13.80
C ARG A 214 11.72 -2.40 -14.35
N ILE A 215 11.61 -2.50 -15.67
CA ILE A 215 10.49 -3.16 -16.36
C ILE A 215 10.34 -4.63 -15.92
N THR A 216 11.45 -5.37 -15.75
CA THR A 216 11.39 -6.77 -15.29
C THR A 216 11.03 -6.94 -13.81
N ARG A 217 11.29 -5.94 -12.94
CA ARG A 217 10.93 -6.01 -11.52
C ARG A 217 9.45 -5.68 -11.31
N GLU A 218 8.94 -4.71 -12.05
CA GLU A 218 7.53 -4.32 -12.08
C GLU A 218 6.64 -5.42 -12.64
N SER A 219 7.13 -6.14 -13.65
CA SER A 219 6.53 -7.36 -14.18
C SER A 219 6.42 -8.51 -13.17
N LYS A 220 7.02 -8.39 -11.96
CA LYS A 220 6.97 -9.44 -10.91
C LYS A 220 6.21 -8.99 -9.66
N ILE A 221 6.44 -7.76 -9.17
CA ILE A 221 5.86 -7.33 -7.88
C ILE A 221 4.34 -7.11 -7.93
N VAL A 222 3.80 -6.62 -9.06
CA VAL A 222 2.35 -6.43 -9.19
C VAL A 222 1.63 -7.79 -9.30
N PRO A 223 2.03 -8.73 -10.18
CA PRO A 223 1.43 -10.06 -10.20
C PRO A 223 1.52 -10.79 -8.86
N ASP A 224 2.65 -10.67 -8.15
CA ASP A 224 2.82 -11.30 -6.83
C ASP A 224 1.90 -10.68 -5.77
N LEU A 225 1.67 -9.36 -5.79
CA LEU A 225 0.68 -8.71 -4.94
C LEU A 225 -0.73 -9.23 -5.21
N ILE A 226 -1.13 -9.30 -6.49
CA ILE A 226 -2.45 -9.83 -6.88
C ILE A 226 -2.59 -11.29 -6.45
N PHE A 227 -1.55 -12.11 -6.64
CA PHE A 227 -1.58 -13.50 -6.19
C PHE A 227 -1.81 -13.64 -4.68
N ILE A 228 -1.13 -12.83 -3.86
CA ILE A 228 -1.31 -12.85 -2.40
C ILE A 228 -2.72 -12.39 -2.01
N LEU A 229 -3.27 -11.36 -2.68
CA LEU A 229 -4.66 -10.93 -2.50
C LEU A 229 -5.64 -12.07 -2.82
N GLU A 230 -5.45 -12.79 -3.93
CA GLU A 230 -6.26 -13.96 -4.28
C GLU A 230 -6.13 -15.09 -3.25
N GLN A 231 -4.94 -15.30 -2.68
CA GLN A 231 -4.78 -16.25 -1.57
C GLN A 231 -5.58 -15.80 -0.34
N PHE A 232 -5.55 -14.51 0.01
CA PHE A 232 -6.35 -13.97 1.10
C PHE A 232 -7.83 -14.24 0.90
N GLU A 233 -8.39 -13.89 -0.27
CA GLU A 233 -9.80 -14.14 -0.61
C GLU A 233 -10.15 -15.64 -0.54
N ARG A 234 -9.25 -16.51 -1.02
CA ARG A 234 -9.45 -17.97 -0.97
C ARG A 234 -9.52 -18.50 0.46
N TYR A 235 -8.62 -18.08 1.35
CA TYR A 235 -8.64 -18.51 2.74
C TYR A 235 -9.85 -17.90 3.48
N LEU A 236 -10.23 -16.67 3.16
CA LEU A 236 -11.40 -16.03 3.76
C LEU A 236 -12.70 -16.76 3.38
N LEU A 237 -12.82 -17.21 2.12
CA LEU A 237 -13.92 -18.05 1.67
C LEU A 237 -13.95 -19.39 2.44
N GLN A 238 -12.79 -20.00 2.67
CA GLN A 238 -12.68 -21.23 3.46
C GLN A 238 -13.15 -21.00 4.91
N LEU A 239 -12.74 -19.88 5.52
CA LEU A 239 -13.15 -19.52 6.88
C LEU A 239 -14.65 -19.27 6.96
N SER A 240 -15.21 -18.46 6.04
CA SER A 240 -16.66 -18.16 5.95
C SER A 240 -17.50 -19.44 5.90
N LYS A 241 -17.09 -20.43 5.09
CA LYS A 241 -17.76 -21.74 5.03
C LYS A 241 -17.67 -22.53 6.34
N LYS A 242 -16.53 -22.44 7.05
CA LYS A 242 -16.30 -23.18 8.30
C LYS A 242 -17.05 -22.55 9.48
N SER A 243 -17.01 -21.23 9.61
CA SER A 243 -17.66 -20.50 10.71
C SER A 243 -19.16 -20.27 10.48
N LYS A 244 -19.66 -20.49 9.25
CA LYS A 244 -21.03 -20.15 8.81
C LYS A 244 -21.34 -18.64 8.91
N THR A 245 -20.32 -17.80 8.98
CA THR A 245 -20.43 -16.34 8.96
C THR A 245 -20.12 -15.86 7.56
N ASP A 246 -21.03 -15.08 6.95
CA ASP A 246 -20.75 -14.51 5.63
C ASP A 246 -19.70 -13.39 5.74
N LEU A 247 -18.43 -13.75 5.61
CA LEU A 247 -17.32 -12.78 5.52
C LEU A 247 -17.09 -12.29 4.10
N MET A 248 -17.66 -12.98 3.11
CA MET A 248 -17.43 -12.65 1.70
C MET A 248 -18.22 -11.44 1.25
N GLN A 249 -19.29 -11.07 1.96
CA GLN A 249 -20.02 -9.81 1.75
C GLN A 249 -19.12 -8.56 1.80
N TYR A 250 -17.96 -8.63 2.46
CA TYR A 250 -17.03 -7.52 2.57
C TYR A 250 -15.95 -7.50 1.48
N ILE A 251 -15.86 -8.54 0.67
CA ILE A 251 -14.94 -8.56 -0.47
C ILE A 251 -15.66 -8.03 -1.68
N THR A 252 -15.19 -6.89 -2.18
CA THR A 252 -15.64 -6.41 -3.49
C THR A 252 -15.05 -7.31 -4.57
N VAL A 253 -15.91 -7.89 -5.42
CA VAL A 253 -15.47 -8.61 -6.62
C VAL A 253 -14.82 -7.58 -7.52
N SER A 254 -13.52 -7.40 -7.37
CA SER A 254 -12.82 -6.31 -8.03
C SER A 254 -12.87 -6.54 -9.54
N THR A 255 -13.54 -5.62 -10.23
CA THR A 255 -13.57 -5.47 -11.69
C THR A 255 -12.19 -5.17 -12.29
N ALA A 256 -11.17 -5.02 -11.43
CA ALA A 256 -9.77 -4.82 -11.78
C ALA A 256 -9.04 -6.08 -12.28
N ARG A 257 -9.71 -7.25 -12.33
CA ARG A 257 -9.19 -8.43 -13.07
C ARG A 257 -9.06 -8.15 -14.57
N ASP A 258 -9.78 -7.15 -15.09
CA ASP A 258 -9.54 -6.55 -16.40
C ASP A 258 -8.65 -5.30 -16.23
N PHE A 259 -7.33 -5.45 -16.32
CA PHE A 259 -6.43 -4.34 -16.67
C PHE A 259 -6.67 -3.93 -18.13
N LYS A 260 -7.92 -3.60 -18.50
CA LYS A 260 -8.25 -2.98 -19.77
C LYS A 260 -7.54 -1.64 -19.81
N ILE A 261 -6.40 -1.66 -20.47
CA ILE A 261 -5.68 -0.51 -20.99
C ILE A 261 -6.74 0.45 -21.51
N LYS A 262 -6.91 1.61 -20.87
CA LYS A 262 -7.71 2.74 -21.43
C LYS A 262 -6.98 3.28 -22.67
N SER A 263 -6.81 2.46 -23.71
CA SER A 263 -6.17 2.79 -24.98
C SER A 263 -7.00 3.79 -25.80
N GLU A 264 -8.29 3.93 -25.50
CA GLU A 264 -9.19 4.86 -26.21
C GLU A 264 -8.91 6.35 -25.93
N LYS A 265 -8.16 6.70 -24.87
CA LYS A 265 -7.77 8.10 -24.63
C LYS A 265 -6.44 8.49 -25.31
N LEU A 266 -5.75 7.56 -25.98
CA LEU A 266 -4.49 7.83 -26.68
C LEU A 266 -4.65 8.05 -28.20
N THR A 267 -5.84 7.82 -28.77
CA THR A 267 -6.13 8.16 -30.17
C THR A 267 -6.92 9.45 -30.29
N GLY A 268 -6.47 10.51 -29.61
CA GLY A 268 -6.79 11.90 -29.98
C GLY A 268 -6.05 12.32 -31.25
N LYS A 269 -6.06 11.49 -32.31
CA LYS A 269 -5.45 11.84 -33.59
C LYS A 269 -6.53 12.51 -34.46
N LYS A 270 -6.51 13.85 -34.40
CA LYS A 270 -7.08 14.81 -35.37
C LYS A 270 -7.76 14.14 -36.57
N LYS A 271 -9.10 14.08 -36.57
CA LYS A 271 -9.85 14.12 -37.83
C LYS A 271 -9.67 15.53 -38.40
N SER A 272 -8.63 15.71 -39.19
CA SER A 272 -8.43 16.88 -40.04
C SER A 272 -9.67 17.03 -40.94
N LYS A 273 -10.46 18.09 -40.73
CA LYS A 273 -11.40 18.60 -41.72
C LYS A 273 -10.58 18.93 -42.98
N LYS A 274 -10.73 18.12 -44.03
CA LYS A 274 -10.36 18.52 -45.39
C LYS A 274 -11.44 19.48 -45.87
N SER A 275 -11.18 20.78 -45.75
CA SER A 275 -11.84 21.80 -46.57
C SER A 275 -11.41 21.56 -48.02
N LYS A 276 -12.33 21.13 -48.88
CA LYS A 276 -12.18 21.24 -50.33
C LYS A 276 -12.64 22.64 -50.72
N SER A 277 -11.71 23.44 -51.20
CA SER A 277 -11.93 24.68 -51.95
C SER A 277 -11.56 24.42 -53.41
N GLY A 278 -12.42 24.86 -54.34
CA GLY A 278 -12.14 25.08 -55.77
C GLY A 278 -12.35 23.89 -56.71
N ASP A 279 -13.45 23.87 -57.47
CA ASP A 279 -13.51 24.41 -58.85
C ASP A 279 -14.77 23.89 -59.59
N ASN A 280 -15.73 24.81 -59.78
CA ASN A 280 -16.36 25.17 -61.06
C ASN A 280 -17.36 26.30 -60.82
#